data_AF-A0A4P9UNL0-F1
#
_entry.id   AF-A0A4P9UNL0-F1
#
_cell.length_a   1.000
_cell.length_b   1.000
_cell.length_c   1.000
_cell.angle_alpha   90.00
_cell.angle_beta   90.00
_cell.angle_gamma   90.00
#
_symmetry.space_group_name_H-M   'P 1'
#
loop_
_entity.id
_entity.type
_entity.pdbx_description
1 polymer ?
#
loop_
_entity_poly.entity_id
_entity_poly.type
_entity_poly.pdbx_seq_one_letter_code
_entity_poly.pdbx_strand_id
1 'polypeptide(L)'
;MLVELQPEFEEVLQPLGQHAIEFFLAASLYHAGKISFASAAHIAGLSFEAFNDRLIEHFDQGYRIADQCVLEDIATVDDLKL
;
A
#
# COMPACT_ATOMS: atom_id res chain seq x y z
N MET A 1 -16.20 -0.54 -0.25
CA MET A 1 -15.86 0.69 -0.99
C MET A 1 -16.30 0.48 -2.43
N LEU A 2 -17.17 1.33 -2.98
CA LEU A 2 -17.57 1.27 -4.39
C LEU A 2 -16.59 2.15 -5.17
N VAL A 3 -15.58 1.53 -5.77
CA VAL A 3 -14.70 2.19 -6.74
C VAL A 3 -15.33 1.95 -8.11
N GLU A 4 -15.80 3.01 -8.75
CA GLU A 4 -16.20 2.95 -10.16
C GLU A 4 -14.95 3.11 -11.02
N LEU A 5 -14.54 2.04 -11.70
CA LEU A 5 -13.43 2.09 -12.63
C LEU A 5 -13.90 2.57 -13.99
N GLN A 6 -13.01 3.28 -14.66
CA GLN A 6 -13.17 3.48 -16.09
C GLN A 6 -13.07 2.12 -16.79
N PRO A 7 -13.90 1.85 -17.83
CA PRO A 7 -13.93 0.56 -18.50
C PRO A 7 -12.54 0.10 -19.01
N GLU A 8 -11.71 1.05 -19.43
CA GLU A 8 -10.34 0.75 -19.90
C GLU A 8 -9.45 0.14 -18.81
N PHE A 9 -9.67 0.51 -17.54
CA PHE A 9 -8.93 -0.07 -16.42
C PHE A 9 -9.45 -1.46 -16.05
N GLU A 10 -10.73 -1.73 -16.24
CA GLU A 10 -11.30 -3.04 -15.92
C GLU A 10 -10.75 -4.14 -16.84
N GLU A 11 -10.56 -3.84 -18.13
CA GLU A 11 -9.90 -4.75 -19.08
C GLU A 11 -8.43 -5.04 -18.70
N VAL A 12 -7.71 -4.03 -18.19
CA VAL A 12 -6.31 -4.18 -17.76
C VAL A 12 -6.18 -4.94 -16.44
N LEU A 13 -7.13 -4.76 -15.51
CA LEU A 13 -7.10 -5.36 -14.18
C LEU A 13 -7.68 -6.77 -14.15
N GLN A 14 -8.60 -7.13 -15.06
CA GLN A 14 -9.20 -8.47 -15.14
C GLN A 14 -8.18 -9.62 -15.12
N PRO A 15 -7.08 -9.58 -15.91
CA PRO A 15 -6.07 -10.62 -15.93
C PRO A 15 -5.28 -10.76 -14.61
N LEU A 16 -5.25 -9.70 -13.79
CA LEU A 16 -4.52 -9.65 -12.52
C LEU A 16 -5.31 -10.26 -11.36
N GLY A 17 -6.54 -10.70 -11.63
CA GLY A 17 -7.36 -11.49 -10.73
C GLY A 17 -8.33 -10.68 -9.88
N GLN A 18 -9.12 -11.42 -9.10
CA GLN A 18 -10.10 -10.84 -8.20
C GLN A 18 -9.37 -10.01 -7.11
N HIS A 19 -9.89 -8.83 -6.81
CA HIS A 19 -9.31 -7.84 -5.90
C HIS A 19 -8.05 -7.11 -6.37
N ALA A 20 -7.73 -7.16 -7.66
CA ALA A 20 -6.62 -6.38 -8.23
C ALA A 20 -6.79 -4.88 -7.95
N ILE A 21 -8.03 -4.37 -8.00
CA ILE A 21 -8.36 -2.96 -7.78
C ILE A 21 -7.94 -2.52 -6.37
N GLU A 22 -8.39 -3.25 -5.36
CA GLU A 22 -8.12 -2.98 -3.94
C GLU A 22 -6.62 -3.09 -3.66
N PHE A 23 -5.95 -4.08 -4.26
CA PHE A 23 -4.50 -4.22 -4.17
C PHE A 23 -3.76 -3.03 -4.77
N PHE A 24 -3.99 -2.68 -6.04
CA PHE A 24 -3.25 -1.61 -6.71
C PHE A 24 -3.53 -0.24 -6.10
N LEU A 25 -4.75 0.00 -5.63
CA LEU A 25 -5.06 1.22 -4.88
C LEU A 25 -4.29 1.27 -3.56
N ALA A 26 -4.31 0.19 -2.77
CA ALA A 26 -3.60 0.12 -1.50
C ALA A 26 -2.08 0.27 -1.70
N ALA A 27 -1.52 -0.43 -2.70
CA ALA A 27 -0.11 -0.35 -3.07
C ALA A 27 0.29 1.06 -3.50
N SER A 28 -0.55 1.75 -4.28
CA SER A 28 -0.29 3.12 -4.72
C SER A 28 -0.27 4.10 -3.54
N LEU A 29 -1.24 3.98 -2.63
CA LEU A 29 -1.31 4.82 -1.43
C LEU A 29 -0.14 4.54 -0.47
N TYR A 30 0.26 3.27 -0.36
CA TYR A 30 1.43 2.84 0.41
C TYR A 30 2.72 3.42 -0.16
N HIS A 31 2.99 3.23 -1.45
CA HIS A 31 4.19 3.74 -2.10
C HIS A 31 4.27 5.28 -2.09
N ALA A 32 3.14 5.97 -2.03
CA ALA A 32 3.04 7.42 -1.86
C ALA A 32 3.22 7.89 -0.40
N GLY A 33 3.44 6.98 0.56
CA GLY A 33 3.62 7.29 1.98
C GLY A 33 2.36 7.85 2.64
N LYS A 34 1.17 7.58 2.08
CA LYS A 34 -0.10 8.13 2.58
C LYS A 34 -0.75 7.27 3.66
N ILE A 35 -0.42 5.98 3.68
CA ILE A 35 -0.93 5.01 4.64
C ILE A 35 0.20 4.07 5.06
N SER A 36 0.09 3.52 6.27
CA SER A 36 1.01 2.49 6.74
C SER A 36 0.84 1.20 5.93
N PHE A 37 1.86 0.35 5.93
CA PHE A 37 1.78 -0.96 5.28
C PHE A 37 0.64 -1.82 5.83
N ALA A 38 0.40 -1.79 7.15
CA ALA A 38 -0.69 -2.54 7.78
C ALA A 38 -2.06 -2.05 7.28
N SER A 39 -2.25 -0.73 7.13
CA SER A 39 -3.45 -0.16 6.55
C SER A 39 -3.62 -0.55 5.08
N ALA A 40 -2.53 -0.59 4.31
CA ALA A 40 -2.55 -1.00 2.91
C ALA A 40 -2.96 -2.48 2.75
N ALA A 41 -2.33 -3.38 3.52
CA ALA A 41 -2.69 -4.80 3.52
C ALA A 41 -4.18 -5.02 3.90
N HIS A 42 -4.67 -4.28 4.90
CA HIS A 42 -6.08 -4.33 5.30
C HIS A 42 -7.03 -3.86 4.19
N ILE A 43 -6.73 -2.73 3.52
CA ILE A 43 -7.54 -2.21 2.40
C ILE A 43 -7.54 -3.20 1.23
N ALA A 44 -6.40 -3.85 0.96
CA ALA A 44 -6.29 -4.89 -0.06
C ALA A 44 -7.00 -6.20 0.31
N GLY A 45 -7.48 -6.35 1.55
CA GLY A 45 -8.09 -7.59 2.04
C GLY A 45 -7.09 -8.75 2.18
N LEU A 46 -5.80 -8.44 2.33
CA LEU A 46 -4.71 -9.41 2.36
C LEU A 46 -4.04 -9.46 3.73
N SER A 47 -3.41 -10.60 4.03
CA SER A 47 -2.47 -10.68 5.16
C SER A 47 -1.22 -9.84 4.88
N PHE A 48 -0.45 -9.55 5.93
CA PHE A 48 0.83 -8.83 5.79
C PHE A 48 1.76 -9.51 4.78
N GLU A 49 1.95 -10.83 4.92
CA GLU A 49 2.81 -11.64 4.05
C GLU A 49 2.29 -11.65 2.61
N ALA A 50 1.00 -11.91 2.40
CA ALA A 50 0.42 -11.94 1.07
C ALA A 50 0.47 -10.58 0.36
N PHE A 51 0.32 -9.49 1.11
CA PHE A 51 0.48 -8.14 0.56
C PHE A 51 1.95 -7.85 0.21
N ASN A 52 2.90 -8.26 1.06
CA ASN A 52 4.33 -8.13 0.81
C ASN A 52 4.77 -8.88 -0.45
N ASP A 53 4.33 -10.14 -0.59
CA ASP A 53 4.69 -10.99 -1.72
C ASP A 53 4.17 -10.41 -3.04
N ARG A 54 2.92 -9.92 -3.06
CA ARG A 54 2.36 -9.24 -4.24
C ARG A 54 3.04 -7.92 -4.56
N LEU A 55 3.48 -7.17 -3.55
CA LEU A 55 4.26 -5.96 -3.76
C LEU A 55 5.62 -6.27 -4.42
N ILE A 56 6.28 -7.33 -3.97
CA ILE A 56 7.52 -7.81 -4.60
C ILE A 56 7.25 -8.26 -6.04
N GLU A 57 6.18 -9.01 -6.28
CA GLU A 57 5.81 -9.50 -7.62
C GLU A 57 5.52 -8.37 -8.62
N HIS A 58 4.81 -7.33 -8.21
CA HIS A 58 4.33 -6.29 -9.12
C HIS A 58 5.19 -5.01 -9.15
N PHE A 59 5.99 -4.76 -8.11
CA PHE A 59 6.73 -3.50 -7.96
C PHE A 59 8.22 -3.71 -7.67
N ASP A 60 8.71 -4.96 -7.61
CA ASP A 60 10.08 -5.32 -7.22
C ASP A 60 10.50 -4.73 -5.85
N GLN A 61 9.52 -4.35 -5.03
CA GLN A 61 9.70 -3.65 -3.76
C GLN A 61 8.63 -4.09 -2.76
N GLY A 62 9.03 -4.79 -1.70
CA GLY A 62 8.14 -5.17 -0.60
C GLY A 62 8.01 -4.10 0.47
N TYR A 63 7.81 -4.54 1.71
CA TYR A 63 7.76 -3.69 2.89
C TYR A 63 8.98 -2.77 3.00
N ARG A 64 8.74 -1.45 3.02
CA ARG A 64 9.76 -0.42 3.22
C ARG A 64 9.89 -0.14 4.72
N ILE A 65 11.06 -0.48 5.27
CA ILE A 65 11.44 -0.20 6.67
C ILE A 65 11.48 1.33 6.94
N ALA A 66 11.50 2.16 5.90
CA ALA A 66 11.55 3.61 5.98
C ALA A 66 10.26 4.30 6.48
N ASP A 67 9.11 3.63 6.51
CA ASP A 67 7.84 4.28 6.85
C ASP A 67 7.61 4.52 8.35
N GLN A 68 8.47 3.99 9.22
CA GLN A 68 8.32 4.15 10.67
C GLN A 68 9.47 4.96 11.30
N CYS A 69 10.74 4.63 11.01
CA CYS A 69 11.88 5.30 11.67
C CYS A 69 11.97 6.81 11.38
N VAL A 70 11.62 7.27 10.18
CA VAL A 70 11.72 8.71 9.86
C VAL A 70 10.55 9.51 10.45
N LEU A 71 9.34 8.93 10.47
CA LEU A 71 8.17 9.60 11.06
C LEU A 71 8.20 9.57 12.60
N GLU A 72 8.71 8.49 13.19
CA GLU A 72 8.97 8.42 14.64
C GLU A 72 10.12 9.34 15.07
N ASP A 73 11.19 9.45 14.29
CA ASP A 73 12.26 10.41 14.58
C ASP A 73 11.78 11.86 14.45
N ILE A 74 10.99 12.19 13.42
CA ILE A 74 10.40 13.54 13.28
C ILE A 74 9.43 13.85 14.43
N ALA A 75 8.57 12.89 14.82
CA ALA A 75 7.67 13.04 15.95
C ALA A 75 8.43 13.18 17.28
N THR A 76 9.51 12.41 17.44
CA THR A 76 10.38 12.45 18.63
C THR A 76 11.15 13.76 18.71
N VAL A 77 11.58 14.33 17.59
CA VAL A 77 12.25 15.65 17.54
C VAL A 77 11.26 16.80 17.77
N ASP A 78 10.00 16.68 17.30
CA ASP A 78 8.95 17.67 17.61
C ASP A 78 8.52 17.62 19.09
N ASP A 79 8.53 16.44 19.71
CA ASP A 79 8.30 16.25 21.16
C ASP A 79 9.50 16.65 22.02
N LEU A 80 10.72 16.66 21.46
CA LEU A 80 11.96 17.10 22.11
C LEU A 80 12.29 18.58 21.89
N LYS A 81 11.31 19.41 21.49
CA LYS A 81 11.47 20.87 21.61
C LYS A 81 11.84 21.21 23.06
N LEU A 82 13.05 21.75 23.21
CA LEU A 82 13.51 22.58 24.33
C LEU A 82 12.36 23.42 24.93
#